data_AF-A0A2N2S357-F1
#
_entry.id   AF-A0A2N2S357-F1
#
_cell.length_a   1.000
_cell.length_b   1.000
_cell.length_c   1.000
_cell.angle_alpha   90.00
_cell.angle_beta   90.00
_cell.angle_gamma   90.00
#
_symmetry.space_group_name_H-M   'P 1'
#
loop_
_entity.id
_entity.type
_entity.pdbx_description
1 polymer ?
#
loop_
_entity_poly.entity_id
_entity_poly.type
_entity_poly.pdbx_seq_one_letter_code
_entity_poly.pdbx_strand_id
1 'polypeptide(L)'
;YKQLIKIQIELPADISAKDRQGILRSVDRCTVKKAIQTGPDFVIEEVENLDADAQALLTLNPDSEASTYIVGKDLPLEQTIANMSGVLAGLGIKVEIASWRNLVPNVWSLHIRDAHSPMCFTNGKGASKESALASALGEFIERLNCNHFYNDQFWGEDIAGAPFVHYPDERWFKPGPKNALPAGVLDDYCLQIFDPDGELRSSHLYDTNSGNVQRGICSLPYVRQSDGAVVYFPTNLIDNLYLSNGMSAGNTLAEAQVQCLSEIFERAVKRVILEGEMALPDVPHEVLAKYPGILAGIDELEKQGFPVLVKDASMGGAFPVMCVTLMNPRTGGVFASFGAHPSLEVALERSLTELLQGRSFEGLNDLPQPT
;
A
#
# COMPACT_ATOMS: atom_id res chain seq x y z
N TYR A 1 -0.37 2.88 -27.73
CA TYR A 1 -1.22 3.40 -26.65
C TYR A 1 -1.81 4.73 -27.10
N LYS A 2 -3.14 4.87 -27.15
CA LYS A 2 -3.79 6.19 -27.20
C LYS A 2 -3.94 6.66 -25.75
N GLN A 3 -3.11 7.60 -25.33
CA GLN A 3 -3.27 8.25 -24.03
C GLN A 3 -4.40 9.29 -24.16
N LEU A 4 -5.32 9.33 -23.20
CA LEU A 4 -6.35 10.37 -23.13
C LEU A 4 -5.99 11.32 -21.99
N ILE A 5 -5.84 12.61 -22.28
CA ILE A 5 -5.63 13.64 -21.27
C ILE A 5 -6.93 14.43 -21.13
N LYS A 6 -7.63 14.24 -20.01
CA LYS A 6 -8.84 14.98 -19.67
C LYS A 6 -8.45 16.21 -18.84
N ILE A 7 -8.91 17.38 -19.24
CA ILE A 7 -8.69 18.66 -18.55
C ILE A 7 -10.06 19.19 -18.15
N GLN A 8 -10.33 19.22 -16.84
CA GLN A 8 -11.53 19.81 -16.26
C GLN A 8 -11.24 21.25 -15.84
N ILE A 9 -12.17 22.16 -16.13
CA ILE A 9 -12.02 23.58 -15.81
C ILE A 9 -13.31 24.05 -15.15
N GLU A 10 -13.21 24.50 -13.91
CA GLU A 10 -14.29 25.27 -13.25
C GLU A 10 -14.09 26.74 -13.53
N LEU A 11 -15.16 27.38 -13.99
CA LEU A 11 -15.17 28.80 -14.34
C LEU A 11 -16.20 29.52 -13.46
N PRO A 12 -15.85 30.71 -12.92
CA PRO A 12 -16.75 31.47 -12.05
C PRO A 12 -18.14 31.68 -12.66
N ALA A 13 -19.20 31.63 -11.84
CA ALA A 13 -20.58 31.75 -12.32
C ALA A 13 -20.90 33.13 -12.91
N ASP A 14 -20.15 34.16 -12.52
CA ASP A 14 -20.33 35.56 -12.92
C ASP A 14 -19.58 35.96 -14.20
N ILE A 15 -18.81 35.05 -14.81
CA ILE A 15 -18.09 35.34 -16.05
C ILE A 15 -19.03 35.41 -17.27
N SER A 16 -18.79 36.37 -18.16
CA SER A 16 -19.58 36.52 -19.38
C SER A 16 -19.42 35.32 -20.32
N ALA A 17 -20.47 34.98 -21.08
CA ALA A 17 -20.42 33.87 -22.04
C ALA A 17 -19.30 34.04 -23.11
N LYS A 18 -18.99 35.29 -23.46
CA LYS A 18 -17.92 35.62 -24.41
C LYS A 18 -16.53 35.31 -23.83
N ASP A 19 -16.32 35.65 -22.56
CA ASP A 19 -15.04 35.42 -21.87
C ASP A 19 -14.88 33.93 -21.51
N ARG A 20 -15.97 33.27 -21.09
CA ARG A 20 -16.05 31.80 -20.92
C ARG A 20 -15.56 31.07 -22.18
N GLN A 21 -16.13 31.41 -23.33
CA GLN A 21 -15.72 30.83 -24.61
C GLN A 21 -14.29 31.23 -25.02
N GLY A 22 -13.83 32.42 -24.65
CA GLY A 22 -12.46 32.88 -24.85
C GLY A 22 -11.44 32.04 -24.09
N ILE A 23 -11.72 31.72 -22.82
CA ILE A 23 -10.86 30.89 -21.96
C ILE A 23 -10.79 29.46 -22.50
N LEU A 24 -11.94 28.83 -22.81
CA LEU A 24 -11.97 27.48 -23.38
C LEU A 24 -11.15 27.37 -24.67
N ARG A 25 -11.30 28.34 -25.58
CA ARG A 25 -10.50 28.41 -26.83
C ARG A 25 -9.02 28.68 -26.60
N SER A 26 -8.64 29.26 -25.47
CA SER A 26 -7.25 29.51 -25.11
C SER A 26 -6.59 28.23 -24.60
N VAL A 27 -7.31 27.49 -23.73
CA VAL A 27 -6.84 26.20 -23.20
C VAL A 27 -6.69 25.17 -24.32
N ASP A 28 -7.68 25.08 -25.22
CA ASP A 28 -7.63 24.24 -26.42
C ASP A 28 -6.43 24.57 -27.33
N ARG A 29 -6.09 25.85 -27.47
CA ARG A 29 -4.91 26.27 -28.26
C ARG A 29 -3.57 25.98 -27.56
N CYS A 30 -3.54 25.97 -26.23
CA CYS A 30 -2.34 25.66 -25.46
C CYS A 30 -2.04 24.16 -25.40
N THR A 31 -3.06 23.30 -25.39
CA THR A 31 -2.91 21.83 -25.40
C THR A 31 -2.48 21.31 -26.76
N VAL A 32 -3.05 21.83 -27.84
CA VAL A 32 -2.72 21.42 -29.23
C VAL A 32 -1.27 21.74 -29.61
N LYS A 33 -0.63 22.76 -29.00
CA LYS A 33 0.75 23.14 -29.32
C LYS A 33 1.84 22.27 -28.68
N LYS A 34 1.53 21.45 -27.68
CA LYS A 34 2.55 20.65 -26.95
C LYS A 34 2.62 19.18 -27.38
N ALA A 35 1.78 18.74 -28.31
CA ALA A 35 1.68 17.34 -28.72
C ALA A 35 1.49 17.18 -30.23
N ILE A 36 2.54 17.40 -31.02
CA ILE A 36 2.55 17.01 -32.44
C ILE A 36 3.75 16.10 -32.68
N GLN A 37 3.54 14.82 -32.42
CA GLN A 37 3.84 13.68 -33.30
C GLN A 37 3.46 12.42 -32.50
N THR A 38 2.29 11.84 -32.82
CA THR A 38 1.66 10.69 -32.11
C THR A 38 1.33 10.90 -30.63
N GLY A 39 0.83 12.08 -30.26
CA GLY A 39 0.50 12.43 -28.87
C GLY A 39 -0.91 12.02 -28.38
N PRO A 40 -1.17 12.19 -27.06
CA PRO A 40 -2.46 11.92 -26.42
C PRO A 40 -3.64 12.68 -27.03
N ASP A 41 -4.83 12.07 -27.01
CA ASP A 41 -6.11 12.74 -27.29
C ASP A 41 -6.46 13.64 -26.08
N PHE A 42 -6.80 14.91 -26.32
CA PHE A 42 -7.17 15.86 -25.26
C PHE A 42 -8.69 16.07 -25.25
N VAL A 43 -9.31 15.96 -24.06
CA VAL A 43 -10.72 16.29 -23.84
C VAL A 43 -10.78 17.42 -22.83
N ILE A 44 -11.34 18.55 -23.23
CA ILE A 44 -11.57 19.72 -22.36
C ILE A 44 -13.05 19.72 -21.98
N GLU A 45 -13.32 19.66 -20.68
CA GLU A 45 -14.68 19.69 -20.14
C GLU A 45 -14.81 20.85 -19.15
N GLU A 46 -15.87 21.63 -19.33
CA GLU A 46 -16.26 22.67 -18.38
C GLU A 46 -17.12 22.01 -17.31
N VAL A 47 -16.75 22.19 -16.04
CA VAL A 47 -17.42 21.55 -14.90
C VAL A 47 -17.98 22.61 -13.97
N GLU A 48 -19.15 22.35 -13.40
CA GLU A 48 -19.78 23.29 -12.45
C GLU A 48 -19.02 23.38 -11.13
N ASN A 49 -18.30 22.32 -10.74
CA ASN A 49 -17.52 22.24 -9.52
C ASN A 49 -16.40 21.19 -9.65
N LEU A 50 -15.13 21.59 -9.54
CA LEU A 50 -13.97 20.69 -9.62
C LEU A 50 -13.90 19.69 -8.46
N ASP A 51 -14.45 20.03 -7.30
CA ASP A 51 -14.48 19.13 -6.14
C ASP A 51 -15.45 17.97 -6.32
N ALA A 52 -16.62 18.23 -6.88
CA ALA A 52 -17.58 17.19 -7.25
C ALA A 52 -17.07 16.31 -8.41
N ASP A 53 -16.36 16.91 -9.39
CA ASP A 53 -15.96 16.19 -10.61
C ASP A 53 -14.62 15.42 -10.47
N ALA A 54 -13.77 15.78 -9.51
CA ALA A 54 -12.62 14.97 -9.12
C ALA A 54 -13.04 13.63 -8.48
N GLN A 55 -14.16 13.60 -7.74
CA GLN A 55 -14.77 12.34 -7.31
C GLN A 55 -15.36 11.56 -8.49
N ALA A 56 -15.85 12.24 -9.53
CA ALA A 56 -16.30 11.59 -10.77
C ALA A 56 -15.15 10.97 -11.60
N LEU A 57 -13.89 11.39 -11.37
CA LEU A 57 -12.71 10.73 -11.94
C LEU A 57 -12.32 9.45 -11.20
N LEU A 58 -12.69 9.30 -9.92
CA LEU A 58 -12.59 8.04 -9.18
C LEU A 58 -13.65 7.04 -9.63
N THR A 59 -14.80 7.50 -10.14
CA THR A 59 -15.79 6.64 -10.76
C THR A 59 -15.27 6.11 -12.10
N LEU A 60 -14.48 5.03 -12.04
CA LEU A 60 -14.96 3.81 -12.68
C LEU A 60 -16.40 3.68 -12.19
N ASN A 61 -17.41 4.12 -12.96
CA ASN A 61 -18.80 3.81 -12.64
C ASN A 61 -18.83 2.29 -12.66
N PRO A 62 -18.78 1.62 -11.50
CA PRO A 62 -18.86 0.18 -11.49
C PRO A 62 -20.26 -0.07 -12.02
N ASP A 63 -20.39 -0.80 -13.12
CA ASP A 63 -21.70 -1.14 -13.64
C ASP A 63 -22.46 -1.75 -12.46
N SER A 64 -23.57 -1.13 -12.01
CA SER A 64 -24.19 -1.53 -10.73
C SER A 64 -24.80 -2.94 -10.79
N GLU A 65 -24.76 -3.55 -11.98
CA GLU A 65 -25.11 -4.93 -12.26
C GLU A 65 -23.88 -5.88 -12.34
N ALA A 66 -22.65 -5.36 -12.42
CA ALA A 66 -21.43 -6.16 -12.39
C ALA A 66 -21.07 -6.55 -10.94
N SER A 67 -20.64 -7.79 -10.74
CA SER A 67 -20.19 -8.32 -9.46
C SER A 67 -18.97 -9.19 -9.67
N THR A 68 -17.80 -8.56 -9.72
CA THR A 68 -16.52 -9.21 -9.97
C THR A 68 -15.92 -9.70 -8.66
N TYR A 69 -15.92 -11.01 -8.44
CA TYR A 69 -15.24 -11.65 -7.31
C TYR A 69 -13.84 -12.09 -7.70
N ILE A 70 -12.86 -11.77 -6.85
CA ILE A 70 -11.50 -12.28 -6.95
C ILE A 70 -11.18 -13.20 -5.78
N VAL A 71 -10.27 -14.14 -5.99
CA VAL A 71 -9.93 -15.17 -4.99
C VAL A 71 -9.41 -14.51 -3.70
N GLY A 72 -9.96 -14.92 -2.56
CA GLY A 72 -9.54 -14.42 -1.25
C GLY A 72 -10.20 -13.10 -0.81
N LYS A 73 -11.19 -12.60 -1.56
CA LYS A 73 -11.96 -11.40 -1.18
C LYS A 73 -13.42 -11.74 -0.88
N ASP A 74 -13.94 -11.15 0.19
CA ASP A 74 -15.27 -11.47 0.73
C ASP A 74 -16.40 -10.66 0.05
N LEU A 75 -16.06 -9.59 -0.67
CA LEU A 75 -16.99 -8.76 -1.43
C LEU A 75 -16.51 -8.58 -2.88
N PRO A 76 -17.43 -8.32 -3.83
CA PRO A 76 -17.04 -7.99 -5.19
C PRO A 76 -16.28 -6.66 -5.23
N LEU A 77 -15.42 -6.50 -6.23
CA LEU A 77 -14.54 -5.33 -6.38
C LEU A 77 -15.32 -4.02 -6.43
N GLU A 78 -16.44 -4.01 -7.15
CA GLU A 78 -17.32 -2.86 -7.32
C GLU A 78 -17.85 -2.36 -5.98
N GLN A 79 -18.34 -3.28 -5.15
CA GLN A 79 -18.83 -2.96 -3.82
C GLN A 79 -17.70 -2.57 -2.86
N THR A 80 -16.55 -3.24 -2.95
CA THR A 80 -15.35 -2.91 -2.16
C THR A 80 -14.92 -1.46 -2.42
N ILE A 81 -14.79 -1.08 -3.70
CA ILE A 81 -14.41 0.27 -4.13
C ILE A 81 -15.44 1.29 -3.65
N ALA A 82 -16.73 1.02 -3.84
CA ALA A 82 -17.80 1.91 -3.40
C ALA A 82 -17.77 2.15 -1.88
N ASN A 83 -17.62 1.07 -1.09
CA ASN A 83 -17.56 1.14 0.36
C ASN A 83 -16.33 1.93 0.84
N MET A 84 -15.14 1.59 0.35
CA MET A 84 -13.89 2.23 0.78
C MET A 84 -13.82 3.70 0.35
N SER A 85 -14.28 4.01 -0.87
CA SER A 85 -14.39 5.40 -1.34
C SER A 85 -15.37 6.20 -0.50
N GLY A 86 -16.51 5.60 -0.14
CA GLY A 86 -17.51 6.20 0.74
C GLY A 86 -16.97 6.49 2.14
N VAL A 87 -16.17 5.58 2.72
CA VAL A 87 -15.50 5.79 4.01
C VAL A 87 -14.56 6.99 3.95
N LEU A 88 -13.67 7.05 2.95
CA LEU A 88 -12.71 8.15 2.81
C LEU A 88 -13.42 9.49 2.56
N ALA A 89 -14.44 9.52 1.70
CA ALA A 89 -15.24 10.70 1.45
C ALA A 89 -15.99 11.17 2.71
N GLY A 90 -16.53 10.24 3.50
CA GLY A 90 -17.18 10.53 4.78
C GLY A 90 -16.26 11.15 5.83
N LEU A 91 -14.95 10.87 5.73
CA LEU A 91 -13.90 11.50 6.55
C LEU A 91 -13.42 12.85 5.98
N GLY A 92 -13.95 13.29 4.84
CA GLY A 92 -13.53 14.52 4.16
C GLY A 92 -12.24 14.37 3.34
N ILE A 93 -11.75 13.13 3.14
CA ILE A 93 -10.55 12.85 2.35
C ILE A 93 -10.94 12.86 0.87
N LYS A 94 -10.25 13.69 0.08
CA LYS A 94 -10.51 13.82 -1.35
C LYS A 94 -9.44 13.05 -2.12
N VAL A 95 -9.72 11.79 -2.42
CA VAL A 95 -8.79 10.94 -3.16
C VAL A 95 -8.69 11.41 -4.62
N GLU A 96 -7.47 11.51 -5.14
CA GLU A 96 -7.20 11.68 -6.56
C GLU A 96 -6.24 10.61 -7.07
N ILE A 97 -6.46 10.18 -8.32
CA ILE A 97 -5.57 9.22 -8.98
C ILE A 97 -4.48 9.98 -9.70
N ALA A 98 -3.25 9.86 -9.20
CA ALA A 98 -2.10 10.57 -9.73
C ALA A 98 -1.45 9.83 -10.91
N SER A 99 -1.48 8.49 -10.95
CA SER A 99 -1.01 7.74 -12.12
C SER A 99 -1.58 6.32 -12.20
N TRP A 100 -1.63 5.78 -13.42
CA TRP A 100 -1.97 4.39 -13.74
C TRP A 100 -0.84 3.75 -14.55
N ARG A 101 -0.59 2.45 -14.32
CA ARG A 101 0.34 1.64 -15.10
C ARG A 101 -0.22 0.26 -15.37
N ASN A 102 0.05 -0.22 -16.57
CA ASN A 102 -0.23 -1.58 -17.02
C ASN A 102 0.86 -1.96 -18.02
N LEU A 103 1.95 -2.55 -17.51
CA LEU A 103 3.14 -2.85 -18.31
C LEU A 103 2.99 -4.15 -19.10
N VAL A 104 2.34 -5.14 -18.50
CA VAL A 104 2.11 -6.47 -19.07
C VAL A 104 0.67 -6.91 -18.77
N PRO A 105 0.08 -7.82 -19.56
CA PRO A 105 -1.27 -8.29 -19.34
C PRO A 105 -1.49 -8.73 -17.89
N ASN A 106 -2.64 -8.35 -17.34
CA ASN A 106 -3.07 -8.72 -15.99
C ASN A 106 -2.12 -8.22 -14.88
N VAL A 107 -1.37 -7.15 -15.10
CA VAL A 107 -0.57 -6.50 -14.04
C VAL A 107 -0.80 -4.99 -14.06
N TRP A 108 -1.66 -4.55 -13.14
CA TRP A 108 -2.01 -3.14 -12.96
C TRP A 108 -1.38 -2.59 -11.69
N SER A 109 -0.99 -1.33 -11.74
CA SER A 109 -0.77 -0.52 -10.55
C SER A 109 -1.27 0.90 -10.73
N LEU A 110 -1.56 1.54 -9.60
CA LEU A 110 -1.93 2.95 -9.56
C LEU A 110 -1.34 3.62 -8.32
N HIS A 111 -1.26 4.93 -8.39
CA HIS A 111 -0.89 5.81 -7.29
C HIS A 111 -2.07 6.73 -6.98
N ILE A 112 -2.52 6.73 -5.73
CA ILE A 112 -3.58 7.63 -5.25
C ILE A 112 -3.06 8.50 -4.10
N ARG A 113 -3.63 9.68 -3.92
CA ARG A 113 -3.30 10.58 -2.80
C ARG A 113 -4.49 11.43 -2.38
N ASP A 114 -4.43 12.01 -1.20
CA ASP A 114 -5.36 13.06 -0.80
C ASP A 114 -5.00 14.37 -1.50
N ALA A 115 -5.99 14.98 -2.17
CA ALA A 115 -5.83 16.26 -2.86
C ALA A 115 -5.51 17.40 -1.90
N HIS A 116 -5.98 17.35 -0.65
CA HIS A 116 -5.68 18.36 0.36
C HIS A 116 -4.32 18.14 1.05
N SER A 117 -3.88 16.88 1.14
CA SER A 117 -2.60 16.49 1.73
C SER A 117 -1.86 15.51 0.82
N PRO A 118 -1.15 15.99 -0.23
CA PRO A 118 -0.49 15.12 -1.20
C PRO A 118 0.60 14.21 -0.62
N MET A 119 1.03 14.44 0.62
CA MET A 119 1.93 13.56 1.38
C MET A 119 1.25 12.27 1.84
N CYS A 120 -0.08 12.27 1.97
CA CYS A 120 -0.88 11.08 2.26
C CYS A 120 -1.21 10.38 0.94
N PHE A 121 -0.44 9.35 0.60
CA PHE A 121 -0.58 8.61 -0.64
C PHE A 121 -0.38 7.11 -0.43
N THR A 122 -0.97 6.31 -1.30
CA THR A 122 -0.78 4.86 -1.32
C THR A 122 -0.69 4.36 -2.76
N ASN A 123 -0.21 3.12 -2.89
CA ASN A 123 -0.14 2.46 -4.19
C ASN A 123 -1.02 1.22 -4.19
N GLY A 124 -1.73 1.00 -5.28
CA GLY A 124 -2.49 -0.22 -5.48
C GLY A 124 -1.86 -1.09 -6.53
N LYS A 125 -2.08 -2.40 -6.41
CA LYS A 125 -1.64 -3.40 -7.38
C LYS A 125 -2.70 -4.48 -7.53
N GLY A 126 -2.81 -5.09 -8.72
CA GLY A 126 -3.76 -6.18 -8.95
C GLY A 126 -3.82 -6.64 -10.40
N ALA A 127 -4.58 -7.72 -10.65
CA ALA A 127 -4.73 -8.31 -11.98
C ALA A 127 -5.66 -7.51 -12.92
N SER A 128 -6.49 -6.63 -12.38
CA SER A 128 -7.36 -5.71 -13.13
C SER A 128 -7.23 -4.27 -12.63
N LYS A 129 -7.73 -3.33 -13.42
CA LYS A 129 -7.78 -1.92 -13.04
C LYS A 129 -8.56 -1.72 -11.72
N GLU A 130 -9.70 -2.39 -11.58
CA GLU A 130 -10.58 -2.34 -10.41
C GLU A 130 -9.89 -2.95 -9.18
N SER A 131 -9.26 -4.12 -9.32
CA SER A 131 -8.54 -4.75 -8.20
C SER A 131 -7.37 -3.90 -7.70
N ALA A 132 -6.65 -3.23 -8.61
CA ALA A 132 -5.61 -2.30 -8.22
C ALA A 132 -6.20 -1.10 -7.46
N LEU A 133 -7.30 -0.50 -7.93
CA LEU A 133 -7.96 0.60 -7.21
C LEU A 133 -8.44 0.18 -5.82
N ALA A 134 -9.10 -0.98 -5.71
CA ALA A 134 -9.51 -1.54 -4.42
C ALA A 134 -8.31 -1.74 -3.48
N SER A 135 -7.19 -2.24 -4.01
CA SER A 135 -5.93 -2.36 -3.26
C SER A 135 -5.39 -1.02 -2.77
N ALA A 136 -5.40 0.03 -3.60
CA ALA A 136 -4.91 1.35 -3.20
C ALA A 136 -5.77 1.98 -2.10
N LEU A 137 -7.10 1.89 -2.25
CA LEU A 137 -8.06 2.40 -1.26
C LEU A 137 -7.96 1.65 0.06
N GLY A 138 -7.83 0.31 0.00
CA GLY A 138 -7.60 -0.53 1.17
C GLY A 138 -6.31 -0.14 1.90
N GLU A 139 -5.20 0.00 1.17
CA GLU A 139 -3.93 0.48 1.74
C GLU A 139 -4.08 1.87 2.36
N PHE A 140 -4.84 2.79 1.74
CA PHE A 140 -5.06 4.12 2.30
C PHE A 140 -5.77 4.08 3.65
N ILE A 141 -6.84 3.28 3.75
CA ILE A 141 -7.60 3.06 4.98
C ILE A 141 -6.73 2.37 6.04
N GLU A 142 -5.92 1.39 5.64
CA GLU A 142 -4.94 0.74 6.51
C GLU A 142 -3.96 1.75 7.12
N ARG A 143 -3.28 2.56 6.29
CA ARG A 143 -2.31 3.55 6.77
C ARG A 143 -2.96 4.63 7.63
N LEU A 144 -4.19 5.03 7.31
CA LEU A 144 -4.96 5.98 8.11
C LEU A 144 -5.30 5.39 9.49
N ASN A 145 -5.83 4.17 9.54
CA ASN A 145 -6.21 3.52 10.80
C ASN A 145 -5.02 3.28 11.73
N CYS A 146 -3.82 3.15 11.18
CA CYS A 146 -2.60 2.94 11.97
C CYS A 146 -1.82 4.23 12.24
N ASN A 147 -2.38 5.42 11.96
CA ASN A 147 -1.69 6.72 12.02
C ASN A 147 -0.36 6.77 11.23
N HIS A 148 -0.18 5.86 10.27
CA HIS A 148 1.12 5.58 9.67
C HIS A 148 1.60 6.68 8.72
N PHE A 149 0.71 7.50 8.16
CA PHE A 149 1.11 8.67 7.36
C PHE A 149 1.95 9.69 8.14
N TYR A 150 1.88 9.67 9.47
CA TYR A 150 2.52 10.65 10.34
C TYR A 150 3.38 10.02 11.44
N ASN A 151 3.69 8.71 11.34
CA ASN A 151 4.41 7.96 12.38
C ASN A 151 5.80 8.57 12.71
N ASP A 152 6.48 9.14 11.71
CA ASP A 152 7.83 9.69 11.86
C ASP A 152 7.85 11.20 12.22
N GLN A 153 6.71 11.79 12.55
CA GLN A 153 6.55 13.23 12.76
C GLN A 153 6.12 13.56 14.20
N PHE A 154 6.64 14.65 14.75
CA PHE A 154 6.09 15.28 15.95
C PHE A 154 4.78 16.01 15.60
N TRP A 155 3.69 15.73 16.32
CA TRP A 155 2.34 16.22 16.00
C TRP A 155 1.99 17.57 16.64
N GLY A 156 2.91 18.16 17.39
CA GLY A 156 2.72 19.46 18.03
C GLY A 156 2.25 19.37 19.47
N GLU A 157 2.48 20.45 20.22
CA GLU A 157 2.20 20.52 21.67
C GLU A 157 0.71 20.39 21.99
N ASP A 158 -0.18 20.89 21.12
CA ASP A 158 -1.63 20.79 21.28
C ASP A 158 -2.11 19.33 21.30
N ILE A 159 -1.62 18.51 20.38
CA ILE A 159 -1.95 17.08 20.33
C ILE A 159 -1.24 16.33 21.46
N ALA A 160 0.02 16.65 21.75
CA ALA A 160 0.76 16.07 22.86
C ALA A 160 0.09 16.28 24.24
N GLY A 161 -0.64 17.38 24.40
CA GLY A 161 -1.43 17.74 25.58
C GLY A 161 -2.90 17.29 25.56
N ALA A 162 -3.37 16.69 24.47
CA ALA A 162 -4.77 16.28 24.29
C ALA A 162 -5.16 15.07 25.18
N PRO A 163 -6.46 14.77 25.37
CA PRO A 163 -6.90 13.61 26.16
C PRO A 163 -6.26 12.29 25.74
N PHE A 164 -6.02 12.10 24.45
CA PHE A 164 -5.20 11.05 23.86
C PHE A 164 -4.37 11.61 22.70
N VAL A 165 -3.26 10.95 22.37
CA VAL A 165 -2.40 11.29 21.24
C VAL A 165 -2.72 10.38 20.05
N HIS A 166 -2.60 9.06 20.22
CA HIS A 166 -2.73 8.04 19.18
C HIS A 166 -4.13 7.47 19.11
N TYR A 167 -4.64 6.92 20.22
CA TYR A 167 -5.97 6.31 20.29
C TYR A 167 -6.63 6.53 21.66
N PRO A 168 -7.98 6.59 21.75
CA PRO A 168 -8.68 6.82 23.00
C PRO A 168 -8.40 5.80 24.12
N ASP A 169 -8.02 4.58 23.77
CA ASP A 169 -7.72 3.47 24.68
C ASP A 169 -6.22 3.28 24.96
N GLU A 170 -5.38 4.20 24.48
CA GLU A 170 -3.96 4.25 24.83
C GLU A 170 -3.75 4.42 26.33
N ARG A 171 -2.61 3.94 26.83
CA ARG A 171 -2.21 4.14 28.22
C ARG A 171 -0.84 4.78 28.31
N TRP A 172 -0.72 5.68 29.28
CA TRP A 172 0.51 6.39 29.60
C TRP A 172 1.12 5.84 30.87
N PHE A 173 2.37 5.39 30.78
CA PHE A 173 3.10 4.84 31.92
C PHE A 173 4.23 5.78 32.33
N LYS A 174 4.30 6.11 33.62
CA LYS A 174 5.43 6.87 34.16
C LYS A 174 6.67 5.98 34.28
N PRO A 175 7.87 6.51 34.04
CA PRO A 175 9.10 5.78 34.30
C PRO A 175 9.17 5.21 35.71
N GLY A 176 9.68 3.99 35.85
CA GLY A 176 9.99 3.39 37.14
C GLY A 176 11.19 4.06 37.83
N PRO A 177 11.45 3.72 39.11
CA PRO A 177 12.61 4.23 39.84
C PRO A 177 13.92 3.97 39.07
N LYS A 178 14.82 4.96 39.06
CA LYS A 178 16.09 4.89 38.32
C LYS A 178 15.92 4.58 36.82
N ASN A 179 14.83 5.07 36.21
CA ASN A 179 14.54 4.89 34.78
C ASN A 179 14.23 3.44 34.37
N ALA A 180 13.89 2.58 35.33
CA ALA A 180 13.45 1.21 35.05
C ALA A 180 12.15 1.20 34.24
N LEU A 181 11.92 0.15 33.45
CA LEU A 181 10.66 -0.06 32.75
C LEU A 181 9.50 -0.18 33.77
N PRO A 182 8.37 0.52 33.57
CA PRO A 182 7.22 0.41 34.47
C PRO A 182 6.53 -0.94 34.35
N ALA A 183 5.97 -1.41 35.47
CA ALA A 183 5.11 -2.58 35.47
C ALA A 183 3.87 -2.36 34.58
N GLY A 184 3.53 -3.35 33.77
CA GLY A 184 2.37 -3.32 32.87
C GLY A 184 2.67 -2.89 31.43
N VAL A 185 3.91 -2.49 31.13
CA VAL A 185 4.41 -2.32 29.76
C VAL A 185 5.13 -3.59 29.34
N LEU A 186 4.73 -4.16 28.19
CA LEU A 186 5.17 -5.46 27.70
C LEU A 186 4.82 -6.62 28.67
N ASP A 187 4.93 -7.85 28.18
CA ASP A 187 4.82 -9.07 29.00
C ASP A 187 6.19 -9.79 29.09
N ASP A 188 6.26 -10.83 29.91
CA ASP A 188 7.50 -11.59 30.14
C ASP A 188 8.10 -12.17 28.85
N TYR A 189 7.27 -12.52 27.87
CA TYR A 189 7.72 -13.04 26.59
C TYR A 189 8.35 -11.93 25.73
N CYS A 190 7.69 -10.77 25.68
CA CYS A 190 8.22 -9.58 25.01
C CYS A 190 9.55 -9.12 25.63
N LEU A 191 9.67 -9.16 26.96
CA LEU A 191 10.90 -8.76 27.64
C LEU A 191 12.08 -9.67 27.30
N GLN A 192 11.86 -10.97 27.06
CA GLN A 192 12.92 -11.87 26.57
C GLN A 192 13.44 -11.48 25.18
N ILE A 193 12.63 -10.77 24.38
CA ILE A 193 12.97 -10.35 23.02
C ILE A 193 13.59 -8.96 23.02
N PHE A 194 12.97 -7.99 23.70
CA PHE A 194 13.35 -6.58 23.63
C PHE A 194 14.28 -6.12 24.76
N ASP A 195 14.38 -6.88 25.85
CA ASP A 195 15.26 -6.58 26.98
C ASP A 195 16.03 -7.82 27.49
N PRO A 196 16.71 -8.58 26.60
CA PRO A 196 17.37 -9.83 27.00
C PRO A 196 18.48 -9.60 28.04
N ASP A 197 19.15 -8.45 27.98
CA ASP A 197 20.28 -8.10 28.85
C ASP A 197 19.89 -7.19 30.03
N GLY A 198 18.61 -6.82 30.17
CA GLY A 198 18.15 -5.92 31.25
C GLY A 198 18.63 -4.47 31.11
N GLU A 199 18.91 -4.03 29.89
CA GLU A 199 19.44 -2.71 29.55
C GLU A 199 18.36 -1.73 29.06
N LEU A 200 17.14 -2.20 28.75
CA LEU A 200 16.03 -1.35 28.34
C LEU A 200 15.64 -0.40 29.47
N ARG A 201 15.45 0.87 29.13
CA ARG A 201 15.07 1.93 30.07
C ARG A 201 13.85 2.66 29.56
N SER A 202 13.05 3.20 30.49
CA SER A 202 11.85 3.95 30.16
C SER A 202 12.11 5.10 29.18
N SER A 203 13.23 5.81 29.35
CA SER A 203 13.60 6.92 28.48
C SER A 203 13.89 6.53 27.03
N HIS A 204 14.11 5.24 26.74
CA HIS A 204 14.29 4.76 25.37
C HIS A 204 12.95 4.65 24.61
N LEU A 205 11.82 4.67 25.33
CA LEU A 205 10.51 4.29 24.81
C LEU A 205 9.53 5.47 24.67
N TYR A 206 10.01 6.71 24.79
CA TYR A 206 9.17 7.87 24.52
C TYR A 206 8.83 7.94 23.04
N ASP A 207 7.57 8.20 22.73
CA ASP A 207 7.11 8.29 21.35
C ASP A 207 7.49 9.62 20.70
N THR A 208 7.89 9.57 19.44
CA THR A 208 8.25 10.76 18.65
C THR A 208 7.05 11.68 18.46
N ASN A 209 5.87 11.10 18.28
CA ASN A 209 4.65 11.81 17.89
C ASN A 209 4.18 12.80 18.94
N SER A 210 4.17 12.38 20.20
CA SER A 210 3.85 13.29 21.32
C SER A 210 5.04 14.12 21.77
N GLY A 211 6.28 13.61 21.66
CA GLY A 211 7.45 14.21 22.29
C GLY A 211 7.32 14.44 23.81
N ASN A 212 6.28 13.91 24.47
CA ASN A 212 5.86 14.33 25.79
C ASN A 212 6.47 13.46 26.88
N VAL A 213 7.79 13.65 27.07
CA VAL A 213 8.58 12.92 28.09
C VAL A 213 8.02 13.09 29.50
N GLN A 214 7.34 14.21 29.78
CA GLN A 214 6.71 14.45 31.08
C GLN A 214 5.48 13.57 31.26
N ARG A 215 4.69 13.32 30.21
CA ARG A 215 3.50 12.48 30.25
C ARG A 215 3.86 11.00 30.42
N GLY A 216 4.93 10.54 29.78
CA GLY A 216 5.54 9.23 30.00
C GLY A 216 5.64 8.40 28.72
N ILE A 217 5.55 7.09 28.86
CA ILE A 217 5.58 6.13 27.74
C ILE A 217 4.13 5.93 27.27
N CYS A 218 3.81 6.34 26.04
CA CYS A 218 2.55 5.99 25.41
C CYS A 218 2.59 4.52 24.97
N SER A 219 1.57 3.74 25.30
CA SER A 219 1.49 2.33 24.94
C SER A 219 0.07 1.95 24.52
N LEU A 220 -0.01 1.16 23.45
CA LEU A 220 -1.26 0.71 22.85
C LEU A 220 -1.64 -0.68 23.35
N PRO A 221 -2.93 -0.96 23.56
CA PRO A 221 -3.40 -2.29 23.93
C PRO A 221 -3.37 -3.24 22.72
N TYR A 222 -2.60 -4.32 22.81
CA TYR A 222 -2.66 -5.45 21.86
C TYR A 222 -3.22 -6.69 22.56
N VAL A 223 -3.99 -7.51 21.82
CA VAL A 223 -4.55 -8.76 22.33
C VAL A 223 -3.67 -9.92 21.92
N ARG A 224 -3.06 -10.58 22.92
CA ARG A 224 -2.30 -11.79 22.72
C ARG A 224 -3.25 -12.95 22.38
N GLN A 225 -3.03 -13.57 21.23
CA GLN A 225 -3.98 -14.54 20.67
C GLN A 225 -4.04 -15.88 21.44
N SER A 226 -2.99 -16.27 22.15
CA SER A 226 -2.93 -17.56 22.87
C SER A 226 -3.90 -17.64 24.06
N ASP A 227 -4.20 -16.51 24.69
CA ASP A 227 -4.99 -16.45 25.93
C ASP A 227 -5.93 -15.25 26.04
N GLY A 228 -5.94 -14.35 25.06
CA GLY A 228 -6.79 -13.16 25.04
C GLY A 228 -6.34 -12.05 25.98
N ALA A 229 -5.15 -12.16 26.59
CA ALA A 229 -4.64 -11.14 27.49
C ALA A 229 -4.29 -9.85 26.73
N VAL A 230 -4.59 -8.70 27.34
CA VAL A 230 -4.16 -7.39 26.83
C VAL A 230 -2.73 -7.13 27.28
N VAL A 231 -1.85 -6.82 26.32
CA VAL A 231 -0.46 -6.43 26.52
C VAL A 231 -0.29 -5.01 26.01
N TYR A 232 0.28 -4.13 26.83
CA TYR A 232 0.53 -2.74 26.41
C TYR A 232 1.89 -2.63 25.72
N PHE A 233 1.87 -2.30 24.44
CA PHE A 233 3.05 -2.13 23.61
C PHE A 233 3.38 -0.65 23.42
N PRO A 234 4.59 -0.17 23.77
CA PRO A 234 5.02 1.20 23.50
C PRO A 234 4.92 1.54 22.02
N THR A 235 4.31 2.68 21.67
CA THR A 235 4.24 3.14 20.27
C THR A 235 5.63 3.31 19.67
N ASN A 236 6.58 3.81 20.47
CA ASN A 236 7.98 3.88 20.09
C ASN A 236 8.55 2.54 19.56
N LEU A 237 8.26 1.41 20.21
CA LEU A 237 8.72 0.10 19.73
C LEU A 237 8.03 -0.31 18.43
N ILE A 238 6.73 -0.03 18.31
CA ILE A 238 5.94 -0.31 17.10
C ILE A 238 6.57 0.44 15.91
N ASP A 239 6.75 1.74 16.05
CA ASP A 239 7.22 2.62 14.98
C ASP A 239 8.69 2.37 14.60
N ASN A 240 9.55 2.00 15.56
CA ASN A 240 10.96 1.74 15.25
C ASN A 240 11.23 0.34 14.67
N LEU A 241 10.45 -0.68 15.07
CA LEU A 241 10.80 -2.08 14.74
C LEU A 241 9.87 -2.72 13.71
N TYR A 242 8.60 -2.30 13.64
CA TYR A 242 7.60 -2.96 12.81
C TYR A 242 7.21 -2.13 11.60
N LEU A 243 7.19 -0.80 11.74
CA LEU A 243 6.72 0.11 10.68
C LEU A 243 5.37 -0.38 10.12
N SER A 244 5.22 -0.42 8.80
CA SER A 244 3.99 -0.88 8.14
C SER A 244 3.80 -2.40 8.10
N ASN A 245 4.78 -3.20 8.53
CA ASN A 245 4.70 -4.66 8.37
C ASN A 245 3.60 -5.28 9.24
N GLY A 246 2.68 -6.00 8.59
CA GLY A 246 1.56 -6.64 9.27
C GLY A 246 0.38 -5.70 9.53
N MET A 247 0.36 -4.50 8.94
CA MET A 247 -0.87 -3.71 8.84
C MET A 247 -1.80 -4.34 7.79
N SER A 248 -3.11 -4.22 7.99
CA SER A 248 -4.08 -4.64 6.96
C SER A 248 -5.43 -3.96 7.10
N ALA A 249 -6.08 -3.71 5.98
CA ALA A 249 -7.52 -3.46 5.88
C ALA A 249 -8.17 -4.48 4.92
N GLY A 250 -9.45 -4.77 5.15
CA GLY A 250 -10.21 -5.72 4.35
C GLY A 250 -11.71 -5.51 4.50
N ASN A 251 -12.49 -6.17 3.65
CA ASN A 251 -13.96 -6.10 3.70
C ASN A 251 -14.53 -6.69 5.00
N THR A 252 -13.85 -7.68 5.56
CA THR A 252 -14.16 -8.30 6.85
C THR A 252 -12.91 -8.37 7.71
N LEU A 253 -13.08 -8.59 9.02
CA LEU A 253 -11.96 -8.80 9.93
C LEU A 253 -11.14 -10.03 9.54
N ALA A 254 -11.79 -11.12 9.12
CA ALA A 254 -11.09 -12.34 8.72
C ALA A 254 -10.26 -12.12 7.45
N GLU A 255 -10.80 -11.39 6.46
CA GLU A 255 -10.06 -11.03 5.25
C GLU A 255 -8.80 -10.22 5.59
N ALA A 256 -8.94 -9.20 6.44
CA ALA A 256 -7.82 -8.37 6.89
C ALA A 256 -6.78 -9.18 7.68
N GLN A 257 -7.22 -10.10 8.56
CA GLN A 257 -6.33 -10.96 9.33
C GLN A 257 -5.54 -11.92 8.44
N VAL A 258 -6.17 -12.53 7.43
CA VAL A 258 -5.47 -13.40 6.47
C VAL A 258 -4.40 -12.61 5.72
N GLN A 259 -4.71 -11.39 5.28
CA GLN A 259 -3.76 -10.53 4.59
C GLN A 259 -2.60 -10.08 5.50
N CYS A 260 -2.90 -9.64 6.72
CA CYS A 260 -1.92 -9.29 7.76
C CYS A 260 -0.94 -10.45 8.02
N LEU A 261 -1.45 -11.64 8.32
CA LEU A 261 -0.61 -12.81 8.62
C LEU A 261 0.20 -13.27 7.41
N SER A 262 -0.38 -13.18 6.21
CA SER A 262 0.33 -13.49 4.97
C SER A 262 1.52 -12.56 4.78
N GLU A 263 1.35 -11.25 5.01
CA GLU A 263 2.45 -10.28 4.90
C GLU A 263 3.57 -10.55 5.92
N ILE A 264 3.21 -10.91 7.17
CA ILE A 264 4.18 -11.31 8.19
C ILE A 264 5.01 -12.51 7.70
N PHE A 265 4.38 -13.54 7.13
CA PHE A 265 5.10 -14.67 6.53
C PHE A 265 5.95 -14.23 5.33
N GLU A 266 5.41 -13.40 4.44
CA GLU A 266 6.11 -12.88 3.26
C GLU A 266 7.45 -12.23 3.66
N ARG A 267 7.45 -11.36 4.68
CA ARG A 267 8.64 -10.63 5.12
C ARG A 267 9.59 -11.50 5.93
N ALA A 268 9.07 -12.35 6.83
CA ALA A 268 9.90 -13.25 7.62
C ALA A 268 10.64 -14.27 6.73
N VAL A 269 9.93 -14.91 5.80
CA VAL A 269 10.50 -15.92 4.89
C VAL A 269 11.45 -15.28 3.88
N LYS A 270 11.09 -14.11 3.32
CA LYS A 270 11.99 -13.33 2.46
C LYS A 270 13.34 -13.08 3.15
N ARG A 271 13.31 -12.63 4.41
CA ARG A 271 14.54 -12.38 5.19
C ARG A 271 15.39 -13.64 5.32
N VAL A 272 14.78 -14.75 5.74
CA VAL A 272 15.49 -16.04 5.92
C VAL A 272 16.13 -16.53 4.61
N ILE A 273 15.41 -16.43 3.49
CA ILE A 273 15.91 -16.85 2.18
C ILE A 273 17.10 -16.00 1.72
N LEU A 274 16.99 -14.67 1.89
CA LEU A 274 18.04 -13.75 1.45
C LEU A 274 19.28 -13.82 2.35
N GLU A 275 19.11 -13.80 3.68
CA GLU A 275 20.24 -13.92 4.64
C GLU A 275 20.91 -15.30 4.57
N GLY A 276 20.16 -16.34 4.25
CA GLY A 276 20.66 -17.71 4.10
C GLY A 276 21.19 -18.04 2.70
N GLU A 277 21.16 -17.10 1.75
CA GLU A 277 21.59 -17.30 0.35
C GLU A 277 20.98 -18.56 -0.29
N MET A 278 19.69 -18.80 -0.01
CA MET A 278 19.07 -20.08 -0.30
C MET A 278 18.74 -20.26 -1.78
N ALA A 279 19.14 -21.40 -2.35
CA ALA A 279 18.73 -21.82 -3.69
C ALA A 279 17.32 -22.43 -3.65
N LEU A 280 16.33 -21.68 -4.15
CA LEU A 280 14.95 -22.12 -4.16
C LEU A 280 14.61 -23.04 -5.36
N PRO A 281 13.75 -24.05 -5.17
CA PRO A 281 13.24 -24.88 -6.27
C PRO A 281 12.36 -24.06 -7.23
N ASP A 282 12.42 -24.42 -8.51
CA ASP A 282 11.54 -23.87 -9.54
C ASP A 282 10.10 -24.35 -9.35
N VAL A 283 9.14 -23.48 -9.65
CA VAL A 283 7.75 -23.90 -9.84
C VAL A 283 7.64 -24.57 -11.21
N PRO A 284 7.23 -25.85 -11.29
CA PRO A 284 7.11 -26.53 -12.58
C PRO A 284 6.14 -25.82 -13.53
N HIS A 285 6.45 -25.81 -14.82
CA HIS A 285 5.65 -25.09 -15.81
C HIS A 285 4.20 -25.58 -15.87
N GLU A 286 3.96 -26.88 -15.68
CA GLU A 286 2.62 -27.47 -15.60
C GLU A 286 1.79 -26.98 -14.40
N VAL A 287 2.44 -26.45 -13.35
CA VAL A 287 1.77 -25.78 -12.24
C VAL A 287 1.41 -24.36 -12.64
N LEU A 288 2.33 -23.61 -13.26
CA LEU A 288 2.08 -22.25 -13.75
C LEU A 288 1.00 -22.20 -14.84
N ALA A 289 0.93 -23.22 -15.70
CA ALA A 289 -0.07 -23.34 -16.76
C ALA A 289 -1.52 -23.39 -16.25
N LYS A 290 -1.73 -23.65 -14.95
CA LYS A 290 -3.05 -23.57 -14.30
C LYS A 290 -3.54 -22.13 -14.11
N TYR A 291 -2.63 -21.15 -14.17
CA TYR A 291 -2.88 -19.73 -13.94
C TYR A 291 -2.53 -18.90 -15.19
N PRO A 292 -3.32 -19.02 -16.27
CA PRO A 292 -2.98 -18.42 -17.57
C PRO A 292 -2.86 -16.89 -17.53
N GLY A 293 -3.56 -16.21 -16.62
CA GLY A 293 -3.45 -14.76 -16.45
C GLY A 293 -2.06 -14.33 -15.96
N ILE A 294 -1.52 -15.05 -14.98
CA ILE A 294 -0.17 -14.84 -14.43
C ILE A 294 0.88 -15.21 -15.47
N LEU A 295 0.72 -16.37 -16.12
CA LEU A 295 1.64 -16.84 -17.15
C LEU A 295 1.73 -15.86 -18.33
N ALA A 296 0.61 -15.27 -18.76
CA ALA A 296 0.61 -14.26 -19.82
C ALA A 296 1.43 -13.01 -19.46
N GLY A 297 1.41 -12.59 -18.19
CA GLY A 297 2.23 -11.47 -17.70
C GLY A 297 3.73 -11.81 -17.70
N ILE A 298 4.07 -13.04 -17.30
CA ILE A 298 5.44 -13.57 -17.34
C ILE A 298 5.94 -13.65 -18.78
N ASP A 299 5.19 -14.27 -19.67
CA ASP A 299 5.55 -14.44 -21.08
C ASP A 299 5.79 -13.09 -21.78
N GLU A 300 5.02 -12.06 -21.43
CA GLU A 300 5.23 -10.71 -21.97
C GLU A 300 6.53 -10.09 -21.45
N LEU A 301 6.86 -10.22 -20.16
CA LEU A 301 8.15 -9.77 -19.62
C LEU A 301 9.32 -10.44 -20.36
N GLU A 302 9.24 -11.76 -20.57
CA GLU A 302 10.28 -12.52 -21.26
C GLU A 302 10.42 -12.10 -22.73
N LYS A 303 9.30 -11.86 -23.44
CA LYS A 303 9.30 -11.31 -24.81
C LYS A 303 9.95 -9.93 -24.88
N GLN A 304 9.80 -9.11 -23.85
CA GLN A 304 10.46 -7.81 -23.74
C GLN A 304 11.95 -7.92 -23.35
N GLY A 305 12.48 -9.14 -23.20
CA GLY A 305 13.88 -9.41 -22.91
C GLY A 305 14.23 -9.38 -21.42
N PHE A 306 13.24 -9.53 -20.53
CA PHE A 306 13.44 -9.66 -19.09
C PHE A 306 13.11 -11.09 -18.64
N PRO A 307 14.11 -11.99 -18.52
CA PRO A 307 13.89 -13.33 -18.00
C PRO A 307 13.26 -13.30 -16.61
N VAL A 308 12.31 -14.21 -16.36
CA VAL A 308 11.61 -14.30 -15.08
C VAL A 308 11.79 -15.69 -14.48
N LEU A 309 12.20 -15.75 -13.22
CA LEU A 309 12.29 -16.99 -12.45
C LEU A 309 11.14 -17.04 -11.45
N VAL A 310 10.35 -18.11 -11.48
CA VAL A 310 9.28 -18.35 -10.51
C VAL A 310 9.69 -19.49 -9.58
N LYS A 311 9.86 -19.17 -8.30
CA LYS A 311 10.43 -20.03 -7.29
C LYS A 311 9.44 -20.31 -6.16
N ASP A 312 9.41 -21.55 -5.71
CA ASP A 312 8.69 -21.94 -4.50
C ASP A 312 9.50 -21.54 -3.27
N ALA A 313 8.98 -20.57 -2.52
CA ALA A 313 9.58 -20.02 -1.30
C ALA A 313 8.92 -20.60 -0.03
N SER A 314 8.17 -21.70 -0.15
CA SER A 314 7.43 -22.29 0.96
C SER A 314 8.28 -22.98 2.03
N MET A 315 9.60 -23.10 1.81
CA MET A 315 10.52 -23.80 2.71
C MET A 315 10.11 -25.26 2.95
N GLY A 316 9.80 -25.97 1.86
CA GLY A 316 9.34 -27.36 1.92
C GLY A 316 7.87 -27.50 2.31
N GLY A 317 7.03 -26.52 1.94
CA GLY A 317 5.59 -26.50 2.23
C GLY A 317 5.21 -25.96 3.61
N ALA A 318 6.15 -25.40 4.36
CA ALA A 318 5.91 -24.86 5.70
C ALA A 318 5.22 -23.49 5.69
N PHE A 319 5.46 -22.67 4.67
CA PHE A 319 4.94 -21.30 4.57
C PHE A 319 4.24 -21.04 3.22
N PRO A 320 3.21 -20.19 3.18
CA PRO A 320 2.45 -19.92 1.96
C PRO A 320 3.10 -18.79 1.14
N VAL A 321 4.39 -18.92 0.80
CA VAL A 321 5.20 -17.85 0.19
C VAL A 321 5.76 -18.28 -1.16
N MET A 322 5.68 -17.38 -2.13
CA MET A 322 6.24 -17.53 -3.48
C MET A 322 7.22 -16.41 -3.78
N CYS A 323 8.20 -16.68 -4.65
CA CYS A 323 9.17 -15.70 -5.12
C CYS A 323 9.15 -15.61 -6.65
N VAL A 324 8.97 -14.40 -7.19
CA VAL A 324 9.08 -14.09 -8.61
C VAL A 324 10.25 -13.13 -8.78
N THR A 325 11.25 -13.54 -9.53
CA THR A 325 12.48 -12.78 -9.74
C THR A 325 12.60 -12.35 -11.19
N LEU A 326 12.76 -11.05 -11.43
CA LEU A 326 13.04 -10.49 -12.75
C LEU A 326 14.54 -10.25 -12.91
N MET A 327 15.06 -10.59 -14.08
CA MET A 327 16.45 -10.33 -14.47
C MET A 327 16.49 -9.35 -15.64
N ASN A 328 17.49 -8.47 -15.65
CA ASN A 328 17.77 -7.57 -16.77
C ASN A 328 19.12 -7.91 -17.40
N PRO A 329 19.15 -8.68 -18.51
CA PRO A 329 20.40 -9.10 -19.16
C PRO A 329 21.26 -7.94 -19.67
N ARG A 330 20.67 -6.75 -19.87
CA ARG A 330 21.39 -5.57 -20.36
C ARG A 330 22.28 -4.94 -19.29
N THR A 331 21.84 -4.98 -18.03
CA THR A 331 22.53 -4.33 -16.91
C THR A 331 23.12 -5.33 -15.90
N GLY A 332 22.71 -6.60 -15.99
CA GLY A 332 22.98 -7.62 -14.98
C GLY A 332 22.12 -7.47 -13.72
N GLY A 333 21.16 -6.54 -13.72
CA GLY A 333 20.32 -6.24 -12.57
C GLY A 333 19.31 -7.36 -12.27
N VAL A 334 19.02 -7.58 -10.99
CA VAL A 334 18.07 -8.60 -10.52
C VAL A 334 17.13 -7.99 -9.48
N PHE A 335 15.86 -8.36 -9.55
CA PHE A 335 14.86 -7.95 -8.57
C PHE A 335 13.98 -9.12 -8.15
N ALA A 336 14.15 -9.58 -6.91
CA ALA A 336 13.35 -10.64 -6.32
C ALA A 336 12.16 -10.06 -5.54
N SER A 337 10.96 -10.35 -6.02
CA SER A 337 9.70 -10.03 -5.36
C SER A 337 9.16 -11.26 -4.63
N PHE A 338 8.56 -11.07 -3.47
CA PHE A 338 7.95 -12.13 -2.67
C PHE A 338 6.46 -11.83 -2.52
N GLY A 339 5.64 -12.86 -2.53
CA GLY A 339 4.20 -12.76 -2.33
C GLY A 339 3.73 -13.92 -1.46
N ALA A 340 2.85 -13.63 -0.50
CA ALA A 340 2.27 -14.66 0.35
C ALA A 340 0.74 -14.60 0.38
N HIS A 341 0.12 -15.78 0.40
CA HIS A 341 -1.32 -15.98 0.63
C HIS A 341 -1.62 -17.48 0.75
N PRO A 342 -2.62 -17.93 1.53
CA PRO A 342 -2.98 -19.37 1.61
C PRO A 342 -3.32 -20.02 0.26
N SER A 343 -3.78 -19.23 -0.72
CA SER A 343 -3.94 -19.67 -2.11
C SER A 343 -2.65 -19.42 -2.90
N LEU A 344 -2.12 -20.48 -3.52
CA LEU A 344 -0.94 -20.44 -4.39
C LEU A 344 -1.10 -19.44 -5.53
N GLU A 345 -2.28 -19.39 -6.16
CA GLU A 345 -2.60 -18.45 -7.24
C GLU A 345 -2.41 -17.01 -6.79
N VAL A 346 -2.98 -16.66 -5.63
CA VAL A 346 -2.93 -15.30 -5.09
C VAL A 346 -1.51 -14.96 -4.63
N ALA A 347 -0.77 -15.90 -4.05
CA ALA A 347 0.63 -15.67 -3.67
C ALA A 347 1.52 -15.37 -4.89
N LEU A 348 1.34 -16.11 -5.99
CA LEU A 348 2.02 -15.87 -7.27
C LEU A 348 1.63 -14.52 -7.88
N GLU A 349 0.33 -14.21 -7.95
CA GLU A 349 -0.18 -12.95 -8.49
C GLU A 349 0.35 -11.75 -7.70
N ARG A 350 0.33 -11.83 -6.36
CA ARG A 350 0.85 -10.77 -5.49
C ARG A 350 2.34 -10.54 -5.68
N SER A 351 3.12 -11.61 -5.83
CA SER A 351 4.56 -11.52 -6.10
C SER A 351 4.83 -10.84 -7.46
N LEU A 352 4.11 -11.23 -8.52
CA LEU A 352 4.25 -10.66 -9.86
C LEU A 352 3.77 -9.19 -9.93
N THR A 353 2.63 -8.87 -9.32
CA THR A 353 2.08 -7.51 -9.34
C THR A 353 2.93 -6.53 -8.51
N GLU A 354 3.50 -6.98 -7.39
CA GLU A 354 4.48 -6.21 -6.58
C GLU A 354 5.75 -5.90 -7.38
N LEU A 355 6.23 -6.88 -8.15
CA LEU A 355 7.42 -6.75 -8.98
C LEU A 355 7.35 -5.52 -9.91
N LEU A 356 6.16 -5.23 -10.43
CA LEU A 356 5.92 -4.17 -11.41
C LEU A 356 5.22 -2.92 -10.84
N GLN A 357 4.87 -2.91 -9.55
CA GLN A 357 4.16 -1.79 -8.93
C GLN A 357 4.98 -0.49 -9.05
N GLY A 358 4.39 0.55 -9.65
CA GLY A 358 5.02 1.86 -9.78
C GLY A 358 6.23 1.92 -10.73
N ARG A 359 6.61 0.82 -11.40
CA ARG A 359 7.79 0.75 -12.28
C ARG A 359 7.44 0.99 -13.74
N SER A 360 8.44 1.36 -14.54
CA SER A 360 8.36 1.35 -16.02
C SER A 360 9.47 0.45 -16.55
N PHE A 361 9.43 0.09 -17.84
CA PHE A 361 10.51 -0.68 -18.45
C PHE A 361 11.87 0.04 -18.37
N GLU A 362 11.89 1.36 -18.43
CA GLU A 362 13.09 2.16 -18.20
C GLU A 362 13.57 2.03 -16.75
N GLY A 363 12.66 2.09 -15.78
CA GLY A 363 12.99 1.92 -14.36
C GLY A 363 13.52 0.53 -14.01
N LEU A 364 13.28 -0.49 -14.84
CA LEU A 364 13.90 -1.82 -14.68
C LEU A 364 15.39 -1.84 -15.06
N ASN A 365 15.96 -0.77 -15.61
CA ASN A 365 17.40 -0.67 -15.87
C ASN A 365 18.21 -0.28 -14.63
N ASP A 366 17.57 0.28 -13.60
CA ASP A 366 18.23 0.73 -12.38
C ASP A 366 18.33 -0.38 -11.30
N LEU A 367 17.99 -1.62 -11.67
CA LEU A 367 18.04 -2.76 -10.75
C LEU A 367 19.49 -3.10 -10.38
N PRO A 368 19.79 -3.34 -9.09
CA PRO A 368 21.14 -3.68 -8.65
C PRO A 368 21.55 -5.06 -9.15
N GLN A 369 22.85 -5.25 -9.37
CA GLN A 369 23.41 -6.58 -9.62
C GLN A 369 23.36 -7.44 -8.35
N PRO A 370 23.31 -8.78 -8.47
CA PRO A 370 23.47 -9.67 -7.33
C PRO A 370 24.78 -9.39 -6.60
N THR A 371 24.74 -9.38 -5.27
CA THR A 371 25.90 -9.16 -4.38
C THR A 371 26.53 -10.45 -3.94
#